data_AF-A0A6A6Y470-F1
#
_entry.id   AF-A0A6A6Y470-F1
#
_cell.length_a   1.000
_cell.length_b   1.000
_cell.length_c   1.000
_cell.angle_alpha   90.00
_cell.angle_beta   90.00
_cell.angle_gamma   90.00
#
_symmetry.space_group_name_H-M   'P 1'
#
loop_
_entity.id
_entity.type
_entity.pdbx_description
1 polymer ?
#
loop_
_entity_poly.entity_id
_entity_poly.type
_entity_poly.pdbx_seq_one_letter_code
_entity_poly.pdbx_strand_id
1 'polypeptide(L)'
;SLLALPPELLLSIAAHLPPDAILSLKLTHPALNNTFPPLRKSTPLTRCARLACLAYLQRPSPTNLIRCVLCKATYPASLFNSAASPTCLPAPYSASTGGRRTEVVELPARFCAWH
;
A
#
# COMPACT_ATOMS: atom_id res chain seq x y z
N SER A 1 8.71 10.30 -16.44
CA SER A 1 8.72 9.41 -15.26
C SER A 1 10.04 8.68 -15.21
N LEU A 2 10.62 8.44 -14.02
CA LEU A 2 11.95 7.82 -13.85
C LEU A 2 11.99 6.39 -14.45
N LEU A 3 10.85 5.70 -14.51
CA LEU A 3 10.69 4.39 -15.13
C LEU A 3 10.72 4.39 -16.67
N ALA A 4 10.59 5.56 -17.31
CA ALA A 4 10.64 5.69 -18.77
C ALA A 4 12.08 5.97 -19.27
N LEU A 5 13.04 6.07 -18.36
CA LEU A 5 14.44 6.32 -18.73
C LEU A 5 15.09 5.04 -19.26
N PRO A 6 15.95 5.15 -20.29
CA PRO A 6 16.83 4.07 -20.71
C PRO A 6 17.67 3.54 -19.55
N PRO A 7 17.97 2.23 -19.52
CA PRO A 7 18.74 1.60 -18.44
C PRO A 7 20.14 2.19 -18.30
N GLU A 8 20.76 2.69 -19.37
CA GLU A 8 22.08 3.31 -19.37
C GLU A 8 22.08 4.60 -18.53
N LEU A 9 21.01 5.41 -18.64
CA LEU A 9 20.84 6.62 -17.83
C LEU A 9 20.53 6.29 -16.38
N LEU A 10 19.78 5.22 -16.11
CA LEU A 10 19.55 4.77 -14.75
C LEU A 10 20.86 4.33 -14.09
N LEU A 11 21.72 3.60 -14.81
CA LEU A 11 23.03 3.18 -14.32
C LEU A 11 23.99 4.35 -14.08
N SER A 12 23.99 5.37 -14.95
CA SER A 12 24.81 6.56 -14.76
C SER A 12 24.37 7.37 -13.53
N ILE A 13 23.07 7.47 -13.27
CA ILE A 13 22.54 8.04 -12.03
C ILE A 13 22.98 7.20 -10.83
N ALA A 14 22.90 5.86 -10.93
CA ALA A 14 23.31 4.94 -9.86
C ALA A 14 24.76 5.14 -9.43
N ALA A 15 25.65 5.43 -10.39
CA ALA A 15 27.08 5.64 -10.12
C ALA A 15 27.36 6.83 -9.20
N HIS A 16 26.45 7.81 -9.15
CA HIS A 16 26.59 9.02 -8.33
C HIS A 16 25.82 8.94 -7.01
N LEU A 17 25.04 7.87 -6.79
CA LEU A 17 24.19 7.73 -5.62
C LEU A 17 24.89 6.95 -4.50
N PRO A 18 24.65 7.34 -3.23
CA PRO A 18 25.09 6.53 -2.10
C PRO A 18 24.38 5.18 -2.08
N PRO A 19 24.97 4.14 -1.44
CA PRO A 19 24.42 2.79 -1.43
C PRO A 19 23.00 2.73 -0.84
N ASP A 20 22.70 3.59 0.14
CA ASP A 20 21.37 3.68 0.74
C ASP A 20 20.31 4.18 -0.26
N ALA A 21 20.66 5.15 -1.10
CA ALA A 21 19.74 5.66 -2.12
C ALA A 21 19.50 4.60 -3.20
N ILE A 22 20.53 3.84 -3.59
CA ILE A 22 20.39 2.69 -4.49
C ILE A 22 19.45 1.65 -3.86
N LEU A 23 19.61 1.32 -2.58
CA LEU A 23 18.71 0.42 -1.86
C LEU A 23 17.25 0.91 -1.92
N SER A 24 17.00 2.19 -1.60
CA SER A 24 15.65 2.77 -1.65
C SER A 24 15.04 2.71 -3.05
N LEU A 25 15.83 2.95 -4.10
CA LEU A 25 15.38 2.84 -5.49
C LEU A 25 15.05 1.39 -5.89
N LYS A 26 15.81 0.41 -5.39
CA LYS A 26 15.50 -1.00 -5.61
C LYS A 26 14.21 -1.43 -4.91
N LEU A 27 13.95 -0.91 -3.71
CA LEU A 27 12.75 -1.23 -2.93
C LEU A 27 11.47 -0.55 -3.42
N THR A 28 11.58 0.49 -4.24
CA THR A 28 10.40 1.24 -4.71
C THR A 28 9.68 0.58 -5.88
N HIS A 29 10.40 -0.09 -6.79
CA HIS A 29 9.76 -0.74 -7.95
C HIS A 29 10.57 -1.94 -8.48
N PRO A 30 9.92 -3.05 -8.89
CA PRO A 30 10.61 -4.24 -9.39
C PRO A 30 11.43 -3.98 -10.66
N ALA A 31 10.98 -3.08 -11.55
CA ALA A 31 11.77 -2.70 -12.72
C ALA A 31 13.11 -2.09 -12.33
N LEU A 32 13.11 -1.18 -11.35
CA LEU A 32 14.33 -0.55 -10.84
C LEU A 32 15.24 -1.57 -10.15
N ASN A 33 14.66 -2.49 -9.39
CA ASN A 33 15.40 -3.58 -8.75
C ASN A 33 16.19 -4.44 -9.74
N ASN A 34 15.64 -4.68 -10.93
CA ASN A 34 16.26 -5.49 -11.98
C ASN A 34 17.33 -4.72 -12.77
N THR A 35 17.17 -3.40 -12.95
CA THR A 35 18.17 -2.57 -13.64
C THR A 35 19.39 -2.23 -12.78
N PHE A 36 19.22 -1.98 -11.48
CA PHE A 36 20.34 -1.55 -10.63
C PHE A 36 21.23 -2.73 -10.19
N PRO A 37 22.57 -2.55 -10.17
CA PRO A 37 23.50 -3.60 -9.78
C PRO A 37 23.24 -4.08 -8.35
N PRO A 38 23.68 -5.30 -8.01
CA PRO A 38 23.62 -5.80 -6.64
C PRO A 38 24.45 -4.91 -5.72
N LEU A 39 23.91 -4.59 -4.55
CA LEU A 39 24.66 -3.86 -3.52
C LEU A 39 25.84 -4.71 -3.06
N ARG A 40 27.02 -4.09 -2.92
CA ARG A 40 28.21 -4.78 -2.41
C ARG A 40 27.96 -5.12 -0.94
N LYS A 41 28.22 -6.38 -0.55
CA LYS A 41 27.91 -6.95 0.77
C LYS A 41 28.60 -6.25 1.96
N SER A 42 29.51 -5.30 1.73
CA SER A 42 30.34 -4.69 2.76
C SER A 42 30.09 -3.20 3.01
N THR A 43 29.12 -2.56 2.34
CA THR A 43 28.83 -1.15 2.61
C THR A 43 27.94 -1.04 3.85
N PRO A 44 28.40 -0.41 4.94
CA PRO A 44 27.56 -0.19 6.11
C PRO A 44 26.40 0.72 5.72
N LEU A 45 25.17 0.25 5.92
CA LEU A 45 23.98 1.08 5.77
C LEU A 45 23.98 2.18 6.83
N THR A 46 23.53 3.38 6.48
CA THR A 46 23.35 4.42 7.50
C THR A 46 22.29 4.01 8.53
N ARG A 47 22.33 4.63 9.71
CA ARG A 47 21.34 4.43 10.77
C ARG A 47 19.91 4.62 10.26
N CYS A 48 19.69 5.65 9.43
CA CYS A 48 18.38 5.95 8.85
C CYS A 48 17.92 4.86 7.88
N ALA A 49 18.81 4.39 6.98
CA ALA A 49 18.49 3.30 6.06
C ALA A 49 18.16 1.99 6.80
N ARG A 50 18.93 1.66 7.85
CA ARG A 50 18.65 0.51 8.71
C ARG A 50 17.28 0.61 9.38
N LEU A 51 16.93 1.78 9.93
CA LEU A 51 15.63 2.02 10.55
C LEU A 51 14.48 1.91 9.54
N ALA A 52 14.65 2.45 8.33
CA ALA A 52 13.66 2.36 7.26
C ALA A 52 13.41 0.90 6.84
N CYS A 53 14.46 0.10 6.68
CA CYS A 53 14.34 -1.34 6.39
C CYS A 53 13.61 -2.09 7.50
N LEU A 54 13.97 -1.83 8.76
CA LEU A 54 13.29 -2.46 9.90
C LEU A 54 11.82 -2.06 9.96
N ALA A 55 11.49 -0.78 9.76
CA ALA A 55 10.11 -0.31 9.73
C ALA A 55 9.30 -0.91 8.56
N TYR A 56 9.92 -1.09 7.39
CA TYR A 56 9.29 -1.76 6.26
C TYR A 56 9.00 -3.24 6.56
N LEU A 57 9.97 -3.95 7.14
CA LEU A 57 9.80 -5.36 7.52
C LEU A 57 8.85 -5.56 8.70
N GLN A 58 8.78 -4.60 9.61
CA GLN A 58 7.82 -4.57 10.73
C GLN A 58 6.42 -4.17 10.30
N ARG A 59 6.22 -3.70 9.06
CA ARG A 59 4.89 -3.35 8.57
C ARG A 59 4.02 -4.61 8.66
N PRO A 60 2.94 -4.60 9.46
CA PRO A 60 2.08 -5.76 9.57
C PRO A 60 1.53 -6.04 8.17
N SER A 61 1.87 -7.20 7.62
CA SER A 61 1.20 -7.73 6.44
C SER A 61 -0.29 -7.76 6.80
N PRO A 62 -1.18 -7.09 6.05
CA PRO A 62 -2.61 -7.19 6.32
C PRO A 62 -3.02 -8.67 6.14
N THR A 63 -3.19 -9.37 7.25
CA THR A 63 -3.44 -10.81 7.31
C THR A 63 -4.79 -11.20 6.70
N ASN A 64 -5.68 -10.22 6.54
CA ASN A 64 -7.05 -10.43 6.07
C ASN A 64 -7.31 -9.55 4.84
N LEU A 65 -6.62 -9.84 3.74
CA LEU A 65 -6.90 -9.22 2.44
C LEU A 65 -7.88 -10.09 1.66
N ILE A 66 -8.96 -9.49 1.16
CA ILE A 66 -9.96 -10.16 0.32
C ILE A 66 -9.99 -9.45 -1.03
N ARG A 67 -10.08 -10.23 -2.11
CA ARG A 67 -10.22 -9.71 -3.48
C ARG A 67 -11.68 -9.54 -3.83
N CYS A 68 -12.06 -8.32 -4.21
CA CYS A 68 -13.41 -8.00 -4.67
C CYS A 68 -13.74 -8.72 -5.99
N VAL A 69 -14.95 -9.26 -6.11
CA VAL A 69 -15.39 -9.94 -7.33
C VAL A 69 -15.67 -8.96 -8.47
N LEU A 70 -16.09 -7.73 -8.17
CA LEU A 70 -16.44 -6.71 -9.17
C LEU A 70 -15.19 -5.97 -9.68
N CYS A 71 -14.53 -5.15 -8.86
CA CYS A 71 -13.37 -4.34 -9.30
C CYS A 71 -12.04 -5.10 -9.33
N LYS A 72 -12.01 -6.35 -8.88
CA LYS A 72 -10.81 -7.21 -8.84
C LYS A 72 -9.64 -6.70 -7.99
N ALA A 73 -9.80 -5.58 -7.29
CA ALA A 73 -8.84 -5.04 -6.35
C ALA A 73 -8.88 -5.78 -5.00
N THR A 74 -7.78 -5.68 -4.25
CA THR A 74 -7.59 -6.36 -2.97
C THR A 74 -7.73 -5.34 -1.84
N TYR A 75 -8.62 -5.62 -0.88
CA TYR A 75 -8.91 -4.73 0.24
C TYR A 75 -8.86 -5.49 1.57
N PRO A 76 -8.60 -4.80 2.70
CA PRO A 76 -8.81 -5.37 4.03
C PRO A 76 -10.23 -5.94 4.19
N ALA A 77 -10.37 -7.05 4.91
CA ALA A 77 -11.65 -7.73 5.17
C ALA A 77 -12.67 -6.80 5.85
N SER A 78 -12.21 -5.79 6.61
CA SER A 78 -13.07 -4.75 7.19
C SER A 78 -13.85 -3.93 6.15
N LEU A 79 -13.36 -3.85 4.90
CA LEU A 79 -14.02 -3.17 3.79
C LEU A 79 -15.01 -4.07 3.02
N PHE A 80 -15.31 -5.28 3.52
CA PHE A 80 -16.36 -6.16 2.98
C PHE A 80 -17.60 -6.19 3.89
N ASN A 81 -17.72 -5.19 4.77
CA ASN A 81 -18.90 -4.92 5.57
C ASN A 81 -19.49 -3.58 5.12
N SER A 82 -20.80 -3.53 4.92
CA SER A 82 -21.51 -2.37 4.38
C SER A 82 -21.45 -1.18 5.33
N ALA A 83 -21.34 -1.43 6.64
CA ALA A 83 -21.10 -0.38 7.64
C ALA A 83 -19.77 0.37 7.43
N ALA A 84 -18.82 -0.20 6.69
CA ALA A 84 -17.56 0.45 6.33
C ALA A 84 -17.63 1.22 5.00
N SER A 85 -18.81 1.27 4.35
CA SER A 85 -19.01 2.07 3.15
C SER A 85 -19.00 3.56 3.50
N PRO A 86 -18.27 4.41 2.75
CA PRO A 86 -18.36 5.86 2.90
C PRO A 86 -19.77 6.40 2.59
N THR A 87 -20.64 5.60 1.97
CA THR A 87 -22.05 5.93 1.72
C THR A 87 -22.94 5.69 2.94
N CYS A 88 -22.52 4.84 3.89
CA CYS A 88 -23.23 4.58 5.15
C CYS A 88 -22.94 5.66 6.20
N LEU A 89 -23.06 6.93 5.81
CA LEU A 89 -23.03 8.04 6.74
C LEU A 89 -24.26 7.96 7.65
N PRO A 90 -24.09 8.02 8.98
CA PRO A 90 -25.22 8.18 9.88
C PRO A 90 -25.96 9.47 9.53
N ALA A 91 -27.23 9.37 9.18
CA ALA A 91 -28.05 10.55 8.91
C ALA A 91 -28.01 11.50 10.14
N PRO A 92 -27.76 12.80 9.95
CA PRO A 92 -27.76 13.76 11.04
C PRO A 92 -29.20 13.94 11.57
N TYR A 93 -29.45 13.37 12.75
CA TYR A 93 -30.45 13.76 13.76
C TYR A 93 -31.77 14.39 13.24
N SER A 94 -32.76 13.55 12.99
CA SER A 94 -34.17 13.96 13.14
C SER A 94 -34.55 13.81 14.61
N ALA A 95 -34.78 14.94 15.28
CA ALA A 95 -35.20 15.02 16.67
C ALA A 95 -36.65 14.53 16.85
N SER A 96 -36.86 13.22 16.97
CA SER A 96 -38.00 12.65 17.70
C SER A 96 -37.86 11.13 17.81
N THR A 97 -37.63 10.68 19.05
CA THR A 97 -37.95 9.35 19.56
C THR A 97 -37.06 8.17 19.09
N GLY A 98 -36.01 7.91 19.89
CA GLY A 98 -35.59 6.56 20.30
C GLY A 98 -35.30 5.51 19.23
N GLY A 99 -34.08 5.51 18.69
CA GLY A 99 -33.49 4.35 18.01
C GLY A 99 -32.71 4.72 16.76
N ARG A 100 -31.38 4.67 16.84
CA ARG A 100 -30.50 4.75 15.65
C ARG A 100 -30.79 3.56 14.75
N ARG A 101 -31.62 3.73 13.71
CA ARG A 101 -31.73 2.74 12.63
C ARG A 101 -30.63 3.02 11.60
N THR A 102 -29.48 2.38 11.76
CA THR A 102 -28.57 2.18 10.64
C THR A 102 -29.14 1.04 9.81
N GLU A 103 -29.81 1.36 8.70
CA GLU A 103 -30.19 0.35 7.70
C GLU A 103 -28.91 -0.07 6.97
N VAL A 104 -28.23 -1.08 7.52
CA VAL A 104 -27.04 -1.67 6.90
C VAL A 104 -27.54 -2.74 5.93
N VAL A 105 -27.53 -2.42 4.63
CA VAL A 105 -27.83 -3.41 3.57
C VAL A 105 -26.68 -4.41 3.53
N GLU A 106 -26.92 -5.70 3.75
CA GLU A 106 -25.86 -6.70 3.73
C GLU A 106 -25.19 -6.79 2.35
N LEU A 107 -23.86 -6.64 2.32
CA LEU A 107 -23.06 -6.83 1.11
C LEU A 107 -22.95 -8.33 0.81
N PRO A 108 -23.21 -8.75 -0.44
CA PRO A 108 -22.94 -10.11 -0.86
C PRO A 108 -21.47 -10.48 -0.63
N ALA A 109 -21.20 -11.76 -0.38
CA ALA A 109 -19.86 -12.24 -0.11
C ALA A 109 -18.86 -11.77 -1.18
N ARG A 110 -17.74 -11.18 -0.75
CA ARG A 110 -16.64 -10.68 -1.60
C ARG A 110 -16.97 -9.47 -2.47
N PHE A 111 -17.98 -8.67 -2.13
CA PHE A 111 -18.14 -7.30 -2.63
C PHE A 111 -17.53 -6.30 -1.64
N CYS A 112 -16.71 -5.36 -2.14
CA CYS A 112 -16.15 -4.33 -1.28
C CYS A 112 -17.16 -3.19 -1.09
N ALA A 113 -17.08 -2.47 0.02
CA ALA A 113 -18.02 -1.43 0.42
C ALA A 113 -18.01 -0.14 -0.45
N TRP A 114 -17.20 -0.13 -1.51
CA TRP A 114 -17.18 0.91 -2.55
C TRP A 114 -18.13 0.59 -3.72
N HIS A 115 -18.81 -0.56 -3.67
CA HIS A 115 -19.79 -1.05 -4.64
C HIS A 115 -21.04 -1.51 -3.90
#